data_AF-A0A959C7G9-F1
#
_entry.id   AF-A0A959C7G9-F1
#
_cell.length_a   1.000
_cell.length_b   1.000
_cell.length_c   1.000
_cell.angle_alpha   90.00
_cell.angle_beta   90.00
_cell.angle_gamma   90.00
#
_symmetry.space_group_name_H-M   'P 1'
#
loop_
_entity.id
_entity.type
_entity.pdbx_description
1 polymer ?
#
loop_
_entity_poly.entity_id
_entity_poly.type
_entity_poly.pdbx_seq_one_letter_code
_entity_poly.pdbx_strand_id
1 'polypeptide(L)'
;MKKFPILGKLLLPALFLMTFNNSCTNLDEQLFDTVTSENFLRTEEEFIAALGAAYTGLYQLGNHGAYFSVQECSSDETMIPQRGGDWGDGGQWINAHRHESKPTDPNINNAWNFLYSGVNTCNRLIAQFTTLKDAGSVDAALADKFIAELRVLRAMYYYWLMDTFGNVPLVTRFDVPEGFQPATEPRINIFNFVEQELNEAVPLLDKKADGTTYGRMNYYAGKMLQAKLYLNAGVYSGTARWADCVTACNEIIGSNLYFLESTYRNNFITNNSGSKEFIFAVPFDEVFAQGFNLAQMTLHYGSQATYNLQEQPWNGWCSLQDFYEMHDDADARKNNFIVGPQFASDGVTPILDAGAESNDPDGPQVNFTPAINEHFPDALRQAGARIGKYEFKTGATQSLSNDMPIFRYADVLLMKAEALYRQNASDADALDLVNQVRNRSYEPDSPLGALTDADLLAERGREMFYEGVRRQDLIRFGVYGNATEFMPGSDPCKELWPIPTAQRNVNPNLAQNPCY
;
A
#
# COMPACT_ATOMS: atom_id res chain seq x y z
N MET A 1 105.40 14.79 34.73
CA MET A 1 105.67 13.67 33.80
C MET A 1 104.47 12.73 33.91
N LYS A 2 103.63 12.37 32.93
CA LYS A 2 103.53 12.51 31.46
C LYS A 2 102.05 12.89 31.17
N LYS A 3 101.80 14.03 30.48
CA LYS A 3 101.33 14.22 29.09
C LYS A 3 99.82 14.00 28.82
N PHE A 4 99.06 15.12 28.84
CA PHE A 4 98.21 15.74 27.79
C PHE A 4 97.07 14.93 27.09
N PRO A 5 96.01 15.59 26.56
CA PRO A 5 94.58 15.38 26.84
C PRO A 5 93.79 15.22 25.51
N ILE A 6 92.47 15.41 25.50
CA ILE A 6 91.63 16.10 24.48
C ILE A 6 90.19 16.08 25.04
N LEU A 7 89.65 17.19 25.59
CA LEU A 7 88.89 18.27 24.93
C LEU A 7 87.73 17.76 24.05
N GLY A 8 86.47 18.23 24.12
CA GLY A 8 85.91 19.44 24.73
C GLY A 8 84.73 19.12 25.67
N LYS A 9 84.61 19.79 26.81
CA LYS A 9 84.07 21.16 26.99
C LYS A 9 82.59 21.24 26.55
N LEU A 10 81.66 21.16 27.51
CA LEU A 10 81.10 22.30 28.31
C LEU A 10 80.02 23.01 27.46
N LEU A 11 78.76 23.19 27.85
CA LEU A 11 78.23 23.71 29.12
C LEU A 11 76.71 23.47 29.24
N LEU A 12 76.28 23.16 30.46
CA LEU A 12 74.96 23.40 31.12
C LEU A 12 74.44 24.86 30.95
N PRO A 13 73.22 25.29 31.40
CA PRO A 13 72.33 24.67 32.41
C PRO A 13 70.78 24.82 32.20
N ALA A 14 70.07 24.18 33.13
CA ALA A 14 68.69 24.31 33.62
C ALA A 14 67.89 25.62 33.40
N LEU A 15 66.55 25.49 33.24
CA LEU A 15 65.49 26.30 33.90
C LEU A 15 64.12 25.70 33.50
N PHE A 16 63.29 25.25 34.46
CA PHE A 16 62.22 26.04 35.10
C PHE A 16 60.97 26.17 34.22
N LEU A 17 59.97 25.34 34.52
CA LEU A 17 58.66 25.34 33.86
C LEU A 17 57.70 26.18 34.71
N MET A 18 57.39 27.41 34.29
CA MET A 18 56.19 28.13 34.71
C MET A 18 55.67 29.07 33.59
N THR A 19 54.41 28.79 33.21
CA THR A 19 53.30 29.72 32.89
C THR A 19 53.41 30.68 31.69
N PHE A 20 52.48 30.60 30.72
CA PHE A 20 51.19 31.34 30.72
C PHE A 20 50.40 31.23 29.38
N ASN A 21 49.08 31.08 29.53
CA ASN A 21 47.95 31.74 28.84
C ASN A 21 47.65 31.62 27.33
N ASN A 22 46.32 31.61 27.12
CA ASN A 22 45.53 32.05 25.97
C ASN A 22 45.49 31.14 24.74
N SER A 23 44.39 30.38 24.64
CA SER A 23 43.82 30.03 23.35
C SER A 23 42.33 30.43 23.37
N CYS A 24 42.06 31.59 22.76
CA CYS A 24 40.80 31.79 22.07
C CYS A 24 40.80 30.81 20.89
N THR A 25 39.88 29.87 20.88
CA THR A 25 39.43 29.23 19.63
C THR A 25 37.91 29.33 19.61
N ASN A 26 37.42 30.51 19.23
CA ASN A 26 36.08 30.59 18.65
C ASN A 26 36.20 29.92 17.28
N LEU A 27 35.91 28.63 17.24
CA LEU A 27 35.88 27.81 16.04
C LEU A 27 34.40 27.71 15.64
N ASP A 28 33.88 28.82 15.10
CA ASP A 28 32.66 28.79 14.30
C ASP A 28 33.01 28.08 13.00
N GLU A 29 32.94 26.75 13.02
CA GLU A 29 33.08 25.92 11.83
C GLU A 29 31.79 26.09 11.01
N GLN A 30 31.84 26.90 9.95
CA GLN A 30 30.76 26.90 8.96
C GLN A 30 30.80 25.57 8.20
N LEU A 31 29.95 24.65 8.62
CA LEU A 31 29.68 23.39 7.94
C LEU A 31 28.97 23.70 6.61
N PHE A 32 29.69 23.65 5.50
CA PHE A 32 29.13 23.85 4.15
C PHE A 32 28.51 22.58 3.54
N ASP A 33 28.74 21.40 4.15
CA ASP A 33 28.33 20.08 3.62
C ASP A 33 27.39 19.30 4.56
N THR A 34 26.86 19.94 5.60
CA THR A 34 25.76 19.39 6.40
C THR A 34 24.59 20.35 6.34
N VAL A 35 23.44 19.83 5.91
CA VAL A 35 22.16 20.50 6.07
C VAL A 35 21.89 20.58 7.58
N THR A 36 22.36 21.64 8.23
CA THR A 36 22.11 21.85 9.66
C THR A 36 20.66 22.28 9.85
N SER A 37 20.05 21.91 10.98
CA SER A 37 18.70 22.38 11.36
C SER A 37 18.60 23.90 11.46
N GLU A 38 19.74 24.60 11.48
CA GLU A 38 19.80 26.05 11.43
C GLU A 38 19.51 26.61 10.03
N ASN A 39 19.64 25.86 8.92
CA ASN A 39 19.52 26.39 7.55
C ASN A 39 18.56 25.63 6.61
N PHE A 40 17.77 24.67 7.09
CA PHE A 40 16.86 23.85 6.28
C PHE A 40 15.48 23.73 6.92
N LEU A 41 14.43 23.52 6.11
CA LEU A 41 13.00 23.52 6.49
C LEU A 41 12.44 24.91 6.76
N ARG A 42 12.82 25.91 5.97
CA ARG A 42 12.31 27.28 6.04
C ARG A 42 11.36 27.62 4.90
N THR A 43 11.52 26.98 3.74
CA THR A 43 10.66 27.24 2.57
C THR A 43 9.69 26.09 2.31
N GLU A 44 8.62 26.38 1.55
CA GLU A 44 7.64 25.38 1.15
C GLU A 44 8.28 24.19 0.42
N GLU A 45 9.27 24.45 -0.44
CA GLU A 45 10.01 23.42 -1.18
C GLU A 45 10.82 22.51 -0.26
N GLU A 46 11.42 23.05 0.80
CA GLU A 46 12.18 22.25 1.77
C GLU A 46 11.26 21.38 2.63
N PHE A 47 10.08 21.90 3.00
CA PHE A 47 9.03 21.09 3.63
C PHE A 47 8.55 19.97 2.71
N ILE A 48 8.32 20.25 1.42
CA ILE A 48 7.94 19.23 0.42
C ILE A 48 9.04 18.16 0.29
N ALA A 49 10.31 18.56 0.22
CA ALA A 49 11.42 17.62 0.15
C ALA A 49 11.47 16.71 1.38
N ALA A 50 11.22 17.25 2.58
CA ALA A 50 11.16 16.46 3.80
C ALA A 50 9.92 15.56 3.90
N LEU A 51 8.77 16.02 3.40
CA LEU A 51 7.57 15.17 3.27
C LEU A 51 7.83 13.93 2.42
N GLY A 52 8.70 14.04 1.40
CA GLY A 52 9.04 12.93 0.52
C GLY A 52 9.38 11.65 1.30
N ALA A 53 10.11 11.78 2.42
CA ALA A 53 10.44 10.65 3.28
C ALA A 53 9.21 9.91 3.87
N ALA A 54 8.11 10.62 4.13
CA ALA A 54 6.87 10.01 4.63
C ALA A 54 6.14 9.20 3.55
N TYR A 55 6.27 9.59 2.28
CA TYR A 55 5.60 8.93 1.15
C TYR A 55 6.45 7.81 0.54
N THR A 56 7.78 7.87 0.59
CA THR A 56 8.68 6.83 0.02
C THR A 56 8.36 5.43 0.54
N GLY A 57 7.90 5.30 1.78
CA GLY A 57 7.49 4.01 2.33
C GLY A 57 6.39 3.33 1.51
N LEU A 58 5.48 4.10 0.89
CA LEU A 58 4.35 3.57 0.12
C LEU A 58 4.77 2.81 -1.14
N TYR A 59 5.99 2.99 -1.66
CA TYR A 59 6.49 2.20 -2.79
C TYR A 59 6.54 0.69 -2.48
N GLN A 60 6.60 0.31 -1.20
CA GLN A 60 6.49 -1.10 -0.80
C GLN A 60 5.13 -1.74 -1.12
N LEU A 61 4.09 -0.95 -1.41
CA LEU A 61 2.79 -1.48 -1.85
C LEU A 61 2.86 -2.15 -3.23
N GLY A 62 3.78 -1.72 -4.09
CA GLY A 62 3.98 -2.30 -5.43
C GLY A 62 4.81 -3.58 -5.44
N ASN A 63 5.42 -3.93 -4.30
CA ASN A 63 6.36 -5.05 -4.18
C ASN A 63 5.70 -6.28 -3.53
N HIS A 64 6.35 -7.43 -3.66
CA HIS A 64 5.97 -8.66 -3.01
C HIS A 64 6.39 -8.68 -1.53
N GLY A 65 5.53 -9.20 -0.65
CA GLY A 65 5.98 -9.65 0.68
C GLY A 65 5.48 -8.85 1.89
N ALA A 66 4.61 -7.84 1.67
CA ALA A 66 4.15 -6.95 2.73
C ALA A 66 2.61 -6.83 2.77
N TYR A 67 2.11 -5.72 3.32
CA TYR A 67 0.69 -5.44 3.57
C TYR A 67 -0.22 -5.71 2.36
N PHE A 68 0.12 -5.17 1.18
CA PHE A 68 -0.70 -5.32 -0.03
C PHE A 68 -0.82 -6.79 -0.44
N SER A 69 0.29 -7.54 -0.43
CA SER A 69 0.28 -8.96 -0.79
C SER A 69 -0.60 -9.81 0.11
N VAL A 70 -0.59 -9.55 1.42
CA VAL A 70 -1.45 -10.29 2.35
C VAL A 70 -2.92 -9.90 2.16
N GLN A 71 -3.24 -8.62 1.96
CA GLN A 71 -4.61 -8.17 1.69
C GLN A 71 -5.22 -8.85 0.45
N GLU A 72 -4.46 -8.89 -0.65
CA GLU A 72 -4.90 -9.47 -1.92
C GLU A 72 -5.00 -11.00 -1.84
N CYS A 73 -3.96 -11.67 -1.35
CA CYS A 73 -3.88 -13.13 -1.31
C CYS A 73 -4.87 -13.75 -0.32
N SER A 74 -5.23 -13.02 0.75
CA SER A 74 -6.26 -13.45 1.70
C SER A 74 -7.68 -13.10 1.26
N SER A 75 -7.89 -12.72 0.00
CA SER A 75 -9.23 -12.48 -0.56
C SER A 75 -9.58 -13.53 -1.61
N ASP A 76 -10.73 -13.36 -2.28
CA ASP A 76 -11.16 -14.16 -3.42
C ASP A 76 -10.64 -13.62 -4.77
N GLU A 77 -9.80 -12.57 -4.79
CA GLU A 77 -9.26 -12.00 -6.03
C GLU A 77 -8.02 -12.71 -6.57
N THR A 78 -7.08 -13.03 -5.67
CA THR A 78 -5.76 -13.53 -6.06
C THR A 78 -5.32 -14.70 -5.20
N MET A 79 -4.43 -15.51 -5.76
CA MET A 79 -3.76 -16.60 -5.08
C MET A 79 -2.27 -16.63 -5.46
N ILE A 80 -1.45 -17.07 -4.51
CA ILE A 80 -0.02 -17.33 -4.71
C ILE A 80 0.21 -18.81 -4.43
N PRO A 81 0.05 -19.68 -5.44
CA PRO A 81 0.21 -21.11 -5.26
C PRO A 81 1.68 -21.51 -5.21
N GLN A 82 1.95 -22.64 -4.54
CA GLN A 82 3.25 -23.30 -4.64
C GLN A 82 3.35 -24.03 -5.97
N ARG A 83 4.41 -23.75 -6.74
CA ARG A 83 4.66 -24.34 -8.06
C ARG A 83 5.91 -25.22 -7.98
N GLY A 84 5.76 -26.39 -7.39
CA GLY A 84 6.85 -27.32 -7.13
C GLY A 84 7.86 -26.75 -6.13
N GLY A 85 9.08 -26.49 -6.61
CA GLY A 85 10.15 -25.90 -5.79
C GLY A 85 10.00 -24.40 -5.54
N ASP A 86 9.16 -23.71 -6.32
CA ASP A 86 9.01 -22.25 -6.29
C ASP A 86 7.76 -21.82 -5.50
N TRP A 87 7.78 -20.61 -4.94
CA TRP A 87 6.67 -19.98 -4.22
C TRP A 87 6.15 -20.73 -2.99
N GLY A 88 6.90 -21.73 -2.51
CA GLY A 88 6.58 -22.44 -1.28
C GLY A 88 6.69 -21.55 -0.04
N ASP A 89 7.72 -20.68 0.05
CA ASP A 89 7.92 -19.64 1.08
C ASP A 89 7.55 -20.03 2.53
N GLY A 90 7.82 -21.28 2.93
CA GLY A 90 7.46 -21.80 4.25
C GLY A 90 5.94 -21.90 4.50
N GLY A 91 5.13 -21.83 3.45
CA GLY A 91 3.67 -21.92 3.46
C GLY A 91 2.96 -20.61 3.79
N GLN A 92 3.66 -19.47 3.92
CA GLN A 92 3.06 -18.23 4.41
C GLN A 92 1.92 -17.70 3.53
N TRP A 93 2.00 -17.93 2.21
CA TRP A 93 0.98 -17.50 1.26
C TRP A 93 -0.21 -18.44 1.22
N ILE A 94 0.04 -19.75 1.32
CA ILE A 94 -1.00 -20.76 1.48
C ILE A 94 -1.80 -20.49 2.75
N ASN A 95 -1.10 -20.19 3.86
CA ASN A 95 -1.75 -19.82 5.13
C ASN A 95 -2.57 -18.54 4.98
N ALA A 96 -2.06 -17.51 4.29
CA ALA A 96 -2.78 -16.26 4.07
C ALA A 96 -4.08 -16.48 3.28
N HIS A 97 -4.02 -17.20 2.15
CA HIS A 97 -5.19 -17.50 1.32
C HIS A 97 -6.22 -18.38 2.04
N ARG A 98 -5.76 -19.31 2.89
CA ARG A 98 -6.65 -20.18 3.66
C ARG A 98 -7.17 -19.58 4.97
N HIS A 99 -6.80 -18.34 5.29
CA HIS A 99 -7.08 -17.68 6.58
C HIS A 99 -6.49 -18.43 7.79
N GLU A 100 -5.40 -19.15 7.56
CA GLU A 100 -4.65 -19.94 8.53
C GLU A 100 -3.32 -19.26 8.93
N SER A 101 -3.15 -17.96 8.63
CA SER A 101 -1.94 -17.18 8.94
C SER A 101 -1.47 -17.38 10.37
N LYS A 102 -0.18 -17.58 10.57
CA LYS A 102 0.41 -17.82 11.89
C LYS A 102 1.09 -16.55 12.40
N PRO A 103 1.16 -16.35 13.73
CA PRO A 103 1.96 -15.26 14.32
C PRO A 103 3.44 -15.27 13.92
N THR A 104 3.96 -16.41 13.44
CA THR A 104 5.33 -16.59 12.98
C THR A 104 5.52 -16.39 11.48
N ASP A 105 4.44 -16.20 10.71
CA ASP A 105 4.54 -16.05 9.26
C ASP A 105 5.26 -14.74 8.90
N PRO A 106 6.33 -14.77 8.07
CA PRO A 106 7.13 -13.58 7.77
C PRO A 106 6.33 -12.44 7.12
N ASN A 107 5.42 -12.75 6.19
CA ASN A 107 4.56 -11.77 5.53
C ASN A 107 3.70 -10.94 6.50
N ILE A 108 3.20 -11.54 7.59
CA ILE A 108 2.44 -10.81 8.63
C ILE A 108 3.35 -9.84 9.39
N ASN A 109 4.56 -10.26 9.73
CA ASN A 109 5.53 -9.38 10.38
C ASN A 109 6.00 -8.23 9.46
N ASN A 110 6.16 -8.50 8.17
CA ASN A 110 6.50 -7.49 7.17
C ASN A 110 5.39 -6.45 7.03
N ALA A 111 4.12 -6.88 6.99
CA ALA A 111 2.97 -5.97 6.98
C ALA A 111 2.92 -5.09 8.22
N TRP A 112 3.15 -5.65 9.41
CA TRP A 112 3.25 -4.88 10.66
C TRP A 112 4.34 -3.81 10.59
N ASN A 113 5.55 -4.20 10.16
CA ASN A 113 6.69 -3.30 10.06
C ASN A 113 6.46 -2.18 9.04
N PHE A 114 5.88 -2.50 7.89
CA PHE A 114 5.51 -1.49 6.88
C PHE A 114 4.60 -0.41 7.47
N LEU A 115 3.52 -0.83 8.14
CA LEU A 115 2.54 0.10 8.70
C LEU A 115 3.13 0.95 9.83
N TYR A 116 3.84 0.34 10.78
CA TYR A 116 4.44 1.09 11.89
C TYR A 116 5.64 1.95 11.49
N SER A 117 6.37 1.59 10.43
CA SER A 117 7.42 2.44 9.86
C SER A 117 6.83 3.74 9.31
N GLY A 118 5.66 3.66 8.64
CA GLY A 118 4.89 4.81 8.20
C GLY A 118 4.45 5.72 9.36
N VAL A 119 3.87 5.13 10.43
CA VAL A 119 3.49 5.85 11.64
C VAL A 119 4.70 6.56 12.28
N ASN A 120 5.82 5.86 12.45
CA ASN A 120 7.02 6.40 13.07
C ASN A 120 7.60 7.56 12.26
N THR A 121 7.65 7.43 10.93
CA THR A 121 8.14 8.49 10.04
C THR A 121 7.27 9.73 10.12
N CYS A 122 5.94 9.57 10.13
CA CYS A 122 5.01 10.69 10.32
C CYS A 122 5.20 11.36 11.68
N ASN A 123 5.28 10.58 12.77
CA ASN A 123 5.50 11.12 14.12
C ASN A 123 6.79 11.94 14.22
N ARG A 124 7.88 11.45 13.62
CA ARG A 124 9.18 12.15 13.60
C ARG A 124 9.08 13.49 12.88
N LEU A 125 8.49 13.52 11.68
CA LEU A 125 8.35 14.74 10.89
C LEU A 125 7.38 15.74 11.54
N ILE A 126 6.28 15.26 12.13
CA ILE A 126 5.36 16.11 12.91
C ILE A 126 6.12 16.77 14.07
N ALA A 127 6.90 16.01 14.83
CA ALA A 127 7.68 16.54 15.95
C ALA A 127 8.71 17.58 15.48
N GLN A 128 9.41 17.30 14.38
CA GLN A 128 10.37 18.22 13.77
C GLN A 128 9.73 19.54 13.32
N PHE A 129 8.62 19.46 12.58
CA PHE A 129 7.91 20.65 12.09
C PHE A 129 7.28 21.46 13.22
N THR A 130 6.75 20.78 14.25
CA THR A 130 6.23 21.44 15.46
C THR A 130 7.34 22.17 16.20
N THR A 131 8.52 21.57 16.32
CA THR A 131 9.67 22.19 17.00
C THR A 131 10.12 23.46 16.28
N LEU A 132 10.20 23.42 14.95
CA LEU A 132 10.53 24.60 14.13
C LEU A 132 9.49 25.71 14.24
N LYS A 133 8.21 25.32 14.24
CA LYS A 133 7.07 26.24 14.44
C LYS A 133 7.15 26.91 15.82
N ASP A 134 7.32 26.13 16.89
CA ASP A 134 7.34 26.64 18.27
C ASP A 134 8.56 27.53 18.54
N ALA A 135 9.68 27.27 17.86
CA ALA A 135 10.86 28.12 17.88
C ALA A 135 10.70 29.42 17.07
N GLY A 136 9.57 29.62 16.37
CA GLY A 136 9.35 30.77 15.48
C GLY A 136 10.29 30.79 14.26
N SER A 137 10.86 29.64 13.90
CA SER A 137 11.87 29.52 12.84
C SER A 137 11.27 29.40 11.44
N VAL A 138 9.95 29.20 11.36
CA VAL A 138 9.17 29.00 10.13
C VAL A 138 7.83 29.72 10.23
N ASP A 139 7.17 29.96 9.09
CA ASP A 139 5.80 30.46 9.09
C ASP A 139 4.86 29.42 9.72
N ALA A 140 4.09 29.84 10.72
CA ALA A 140 3.23 28.94 11.49
C ALA A 140 2.11 28.34 10.64
N ALA A 141 1.53 29.12 9.72
CA ALA A 141 0.45 28.65 8.86
C ALA A 141 0.96 27.65 7.81
N LEU A 142 2.17 27.85 7.30
CA LEU A 142 2.86 26.89 6.43
C LEU A 142 3.11 25.58 7.18
N ALA A 143 3.75 25.64 8.35
CA ALA A 143 4.04 24.46 9.15
C ALA A 143 2.75 23.68 9.51
N ASP A 144 1.67 24.38 9.86
CA ASP A 144 0.39 23.75 10.19
C ASP A 144 -0.22 22.97 9.03
N LYS A 145 -0.06 23.43 7.78
CA LYS A 145 -0.52 22.68 6.60
C LYS A 145 0.25 21.36 6.44
N PHE A 146 1.57 21.40 6.55
CA PHE A 146 2.42 20.20 6.43
C PHE A 146 2.23 19.22 7.58
N ILE A 147 2.04 19.74 8.80
CA ILE A 147 1.68 18.92 9.97
C ILE A 147 0.32 18.26 9.74
N ALA A 148 -0.67 19.00 9.24
CA ALA A 148 -1.99 18.43 8.92
C ALA A 148 -1.90 17.31 7.87
N GLU A 149 -1.09 17.49 6.82
CA GLU A 149 -0.88 16.48 5.80
C GLU A 149 -0.30 15.18 6.40
N LEU A 150 0.73 15.30 7.24
CA LEU A 150 1.33 14.17 7.95
C LEU A 150 0.37 13.49 8.93
N ARG A 151 -0.52 14.25 9.57
CA ARG A 151 -1.58 13.71 10.45
C ARG A 151 -2.56 12.86 9.65
N VAL A 152 -2.99 13.32 8.48
CA VAL A 152 -3.87 12.54 7.58
C VAL A 152 -3.16 11.28 7.06
N LEU A 153 -1.88 11.40 6.67
CA LEU A 153 -1.08 10.25 6.25
C LEU A 153 -0.90 9.21 7.38
N ARG A 154 -0.61 9.67 8.60
CA ARG A 154 -0.55 8.82 9.81
C ARG A 154 -1.89 8.15 10.11
N ALA A 155 -2.99 8.89 9.96
CA ALA A 155 -4.34 8.36 10.13
C ALA A 155 -4.63 7.24 9.12
N MET A 156 -4.12 7.32 7.88
CA MET A 156 -4.23 6.24 6.89
C MET A 156 -3.50 4.96 7.34
N TYR A 157 -2.28 5.09 7.87
CA TYR A 157 -1.56 3.92 8.41
C TYR A 157 -2.29 3.29 9.60
N TYR A 158 -2.88 4.12 10.48
CA TYR A 158 -3.70 3.62 11.59
C TYR A 158 -5.01 3.00 11.12
N TYR A 159 -5.63 3.53 10.07
CA TYR A 159 -6.79 2.92 9.42
C TYR A 159 -6.45 1.50 8.92
N TRP A 160 -5.32 1.32 8.23
CA TRP A 160 -4.86 0.00 7.79
C TRP A 160 -4.48 -0.93 8.94
N LEU A 161 -3.82 -0.42 9.99
CA LEU A 161 -3.52 -1.21 11.21
C LEU A 161 -4.80 -1.71 11.89
N MET A 162 -5.80 -0.83 12.02
CA MET A 162 -7.09 -1.14 12.62
C MET A 162 -7.88 -2.15 11.77
N ASP A 163 -7.84 -2.02 10.44
CA ASP A 163 -8.50 -2.94 9.51
C ASP A 163 -7.92 -4.36 9.58
N THR A 164 -6.60 -4.46 9.74
CA THR A 164 -5.87 -5.73 9.67
C THR A 164 -5.67 -6.39 11.03
N PHE A 165 -5.06 -5.69 11.97
CA PHE A 165 -4.67 -6.22 13.27
C PHE A 165 -5.66 -5.87 14.38
N GLY A 166 -6.62 -4.98 14.15
CA GLY A 166 -7.65 -4.62 15.13
C GLY A 166 -7.08 -3.82 16.29
N ASN A 167 -6.77 -4.50 17.40
CA ASN A 167 -6.19 -3.88 18.58
C ASN A 167 -4.68 -3.70 18.40
N VAL A 168 -4.19 -2.47 18.44
CA VAL A 168 -2.78 -2.14 18.16
C VAL A 168 -2.26 -1.04 19.07
N PRO A 169 -0.94 -0.92 19.31
CA PRO A 169 -0.38 0.24 19.98
C PRO A 169 -0.70 1.57 19.30
N LEU A 170 -1.28 2.50 20.07
CA LEU A 170 -1.53 3.87 19.65
C LEU A 170 -0.39 4.80 20.14
N VAL A 171 0.52 5.14 19.24
CA VAL A 171 1.72 5.96 19.49
C VAL A 171 1.67 7.17 18.57
N THR A 172 1.38 8.33 19.15
CA THR A 172 1.10 9.57 18.42
C THR A 172 2.20 10.62 18.53
N ARG A 173 3.34 10.24 19.12
CA ARG A 173 4.51 11.10 19.35
C ARG A 173 5.81 10.35 19.05
N PHE A 174 6.87 11.12 18.80
CA PHE A 174 8.19 10.56 18.51
C PHE A 174 9.09 10.46 19.75
N ASP A 175 8.96 11.43 20.66
CA ASP A 175 9.73 11.54 21.89
C ASP A 175 9.14 10.64 22.99
N VAL A 176 9.44 9.36 22.90
CA VAL A 176 9.05 8.35 23.89
C VAL A 176 10.19 8.10 24.89
N PRO A 177 9.89 7.75 26.16
CA PRO A 177 10.92 7.39 27.13
C PRO A 177 11.78 6.19 26.69
N GLU A 178 12.99 6.08 27.25
CA GLU A 178 13.82 4.88 27.07
C GLU A 178 13.06 3.64 27.56
N GLY A 179 13.09 2.55 26.77
CA GLY A 179 12.37 1.32 27.09
C GLY A 179 10.85 1.40 26.92
N PHE A 180 10.34 2.41 26.21
CA PHE A 180 8.90 2.54 25.94
C PHE A 180 8.34 1.33 25.20
N GLN A 181 7.45 0.60 25.88
CA GLN A 181 6.78 -0.62 25.41
C GLN A 181 5.26 -0.45 25.50
N PRO A 182 4.61 0.16 24.48
CA PRO A 182 3.18 0.45 24.53
C PRO A 182 2.35 -0.84 24.49
N ALA A 183 1.26 -0.89 25.26
CA ALA A 183 0.27 -1.95 25.15
C ALA A 183 -0.61 -1.74 23.91
N THR A 184 -1.32 -2.79 23.49
CA THR A 184 -2.37 -2.68 22.47
C THR A 184 -3.56 -1.88 23.03
N GLU A 185 -4.07 -0.94 22.24
CA GLU A 185 -5.31 -0.24 22.53
C GLU A 185 -6.50 -0.94 21.83
N PRO A 186 -7.72 -0.91 22.42
CA PRO A 186 -8.93 -1.40 21.78
C PRO A 186 -9.16 -0.76 20.40
N ARG A 187 -9.65 -1.55 19.43
CA ARG A 187 -9.93 -1.12 18.05
C ARG A 187 -10.77 0.15 17.97
N ILE A 188 -11.75 0.30 18.86
CA ILE A 188 -12.58 1.51 18.97
C ILE A 188 -11.77 2.77 19.32
N ASN A 189 -10.72 2.66 20.12
CA ASN A 189 -9.85 3.80 20.44
C ASN A 189 -9.03 4.22 19.21
N ILE A 190 -8.61 3.25 18.38
CA ILE A 190 -7.94 3.53 17.10
C ILE A 190 -8.92 4.20 16.14
N PHE A 191 -10.15 3.70 16.04
CA PHE A 191 -11.22 4.33 15.23
C PHE A 191 -11.43 5.79 15.63
N ASN A 192 -11.62 6.06 16.93
CA ASN A 192 -11.86 7.41 17.44
C ASN A 192 -10.67 8.33 17.18
N PHE A 193 -9.44 7.83 17.32
CA PHE A 193 -8.24 8.59 17.00
C PHE A 193 -8.17 8.96 15.51
N VAL A 194 -8.40 7.98 14.62
CA VAL A 194 -8.41 8.23 13.18
C VAL A 194 -9.51 9.23 12.80
N GLU A 195 -10.73 9.06 13.34
CA GLU A 195 -11.85 9.99 13.11
C GLU A 195 -11.48 11.42 13.55
N GLN A 196 -10.90 11.56 14.75
CA GLN A 196 -10.46 12.85 15.27
C GLN A 196 -9.38 13.50 14.40
N GLU A 197 -8.31 12.78 14.07
CA GLU A 197 -7.23 13.28 13.22
C GLU A 197 -7.77 13.78 11.88
N LEU A 198 -8.67 13.02 11.25
CA LEU A 198 -9.25 13.42 9.97
C LEU A 198 -10.15 14.65 10.11
N ASN A 199 -11.01 14.69 11.14
CA ASN A 199 -11.90 15.83 11.37
C ASN A 199 -11.15 17.13 11.64
N GLU A 200 -10.00 17.06 12.31
CA GLU A 200 -9.19 18.24 12.64
C GLU A 200 -8.21 18.63 11.53
N ALA A 201 -7.56 17.67 10.87
CA ALA A 201 -6.49 17.94 9.92
C ALA A 201 -6.98 18.18 8.49
N VAL A 202 -8.00 17.44 8.03
CA VAL A 202 -8.50 17.55 6.64
C VAL A 202 -8.94 18.99 6.29
N PRO A 203 -9.65 19.74 7.14
CA PRO A 203 -10.03 21.13 6.84
C PRO A 203 -8.86 22.09 6.60
N LEU A 204 -7.64 21.73 7.00
CA LEU A 204 -6.43 22.53 6.84
C LEU A 204 -5.70 22.26 5.52
N LEU A 205 -6.08 21.22 4.79
CA LEU A 205 -5.42 20.80 3.54
C LEU A 205 -5.89 21.62 2.33
N ASP A 206 -5.04 21.67 1.30
CA ASP A 206 -5.35 22.33 0.03
C ASP A 206 -6.49 21.58 -0.70
N LYS A 207 -7.37 22.34 -1.37
CA LYS A 207 -8.47 21.83 -2.21
C LYS A 207 -8.11 21.82 -3.69
N LYS A 208 -6.85 21.97 -4.05
CA LYS A 208 -6.34 21.72 -5.41
C LYS A 208 -6.32 20.23 -5.72
N ALA A 209 -6.57 19.94 -6.99
CA ALA A 209 -6.44 18.63 -7.61
C ALA A 209 -5.63 18.80 -8.90
N ASP A 210 -4.38 19.25 -8.74
CA ASP A 210 -3.44 19.48 -9.83
C ASP A 210 -2.06 18.88 -9.50
N GLY A 211 -1.08 19.08 -10.38
CA GLY A 211 0.27 18.54 -10.23
C GLY A 211 0.99 18.96 -8.94
N THR A 212 0.57 20.02 -8.24
CA THR A 212 1.16 20.44 -6.95
C THR A 212 0.73 19.56 -5.78
N THR A 213 -0.39 18.85 -5.95
CA THR A 213 -1.00 17.94 -4.96
C THR A 213 -0.96 16.48 -5.38
N TYR A 214 -0.53 16.17 -6.61
CA TYR A 214 -0.44 14.79 -7.10
C TYR A 214 0.52 13.96 -6.24
N GLY A 215 0.12 12.75 -5.88
CA GLY A 215 0.88 11.88 -4.99
C GLY A 215 0.92 12.32 -3.52
N ARG A 216 0.10 13.30 -3.11
CA ARG A 216 0.06 13.84 -1.74
C ARG A 216 -1.36 13.83 -1.16
N MET A 217 -1.45 13.85 0.17
CA MET A 217 -2.71 13.97 0.89
C MET A 217 -3.23 15.40 0.78
N ASN A 218 -4.22 15.62 -0.09
CA ASN A 218 -4.99 16.86 -0.16
C ASN A 218 -6.34 16.71 0.60
N TYR A 219 -7.17 17.76 0.57
CA TYR A 219 -8.50 17.74 1.20
C TYR A 219 -9.34 16.54 0.77
N TYR A 220 -9.35 16.21 -0.53
CA TYR A 220 -10.20 15.16 -1.08
C TYR A 220 -9.69 13.75 -0.79
N ALA A 221 -8.37 13.55 -0.73
CA ALA A 221 -7.77 12.32 -0.21
C ALA A 221 -8.15 12.11 1.26
N GLY A 222 -8.15 13.18 2.06
CA GLY A 222 -8.68 13.18 3.42
C GLY A 222 -10.17 12.81 3.48
N LYS A 223 -11.01 13.40 2.62
CA LYS A 223 -12.44 13.05 2.52
C LYS A 223 -12.66 11.61 2.08
N MET A 224 -11.83 11.09 1.19
CA MET A 224 -11.91 9.70 0.78
C MET A 224 -11.62 8.76 1.94
N LEU A 225 -10.59 9.07 2.73
CA LEU A 225 -10.26 8.29 3.92
C LEU A 225 -11.37 8.37 4.99
N GLN A 226 -12.02 9.53 5.15
CA GLN A 226 -13.23 9.65 5.99
C GLN A 226 -14.36 8.76 5.47
N ALA A 227 -14.66 8.79 4.17
CA ALA A 227 -15.71 7.95 3.58
C ALA A 227 -15.44 6.46 3.81
N LYS A 228 -14.20 6.01 3.60
CA LYS A 228 -13.75 4.63 3.87
C LYS A 228 -13.88 4.24 5.35
N LEU A 229 -13.47 5.13 6.26
CA LEU A 229 -13.62 4.92 7.71
C LEU A 229 -15.09 4.74 8.09
N TYR A 230 -15.97 5.61 7.58
CA TYR A 230 -17.39 5.60 7.92
C TYR A 230 -18.16 4.44 7.29
N LEU A 231 -17.78 4.01 6.07
CA LEU A 231 -18.33 2.81 5.45
C LEU A 231 -17.99 1.56 6.27
N ASN A 232 -16.82 1.49 6.89
CA ASN A 232 -16.45 0.33 7.68
C ASN A 232 -16.71 0.51 9.20
N ALA A 233 -17.37 1.60 9.60
CA ALA A 233 -17.56 1.92 11.02
C ALA A 233 -18.32 0.85 11.79
N GLY A 234 -19.27 0.13 11.16
CA GLY A 234 -19.96 -0.99 11.79
C GLY A 234 -19.01 -2.11 12.21
N VAL A 235 -18.02 -2.42 11.37
CA VAL A 235 -16.99 -3.45 11.63
C VAL A 235 -16.00 -3.01 12.70
N TYR A 236 -15.65 -1.72 12.73
CA TYR A 236 -14.57 -1.21 13.58
C TYR A 236 -15.03 -0.72 14.96
N SER A 237 -16.22 -0.14 15.01
CA SER A 237 -16.76 0.53 16.20
C SER A 237 -18.03 -0.14 16.74
N GLY A 238 -18.61 -1.09 15.99
CA GLY A 238 -19.92 -1.68 16.28
C GLY A 238 -21.10 -0.77 15.93
N THR A 239 -20.86 0.46 15.43
CA THR A 239 -21.89 1.43 15.07
C THR A 239 -21.75 1.83 13.61
N ALA A 240 -22.80 1.60 12.81
CA ALA A 240 -22.84 2.02 11.42
C ALA A 240 -22.88 3.55 11.27
N ARG A 241 -22.15 4.08 10.27
CA ARG A 241 -22.04 5.53 9.99
C ARG A 241 -22.28 5.85 8.51
N TRP A 242 -23.30 5.21 7.92
CA TRP A 242 -23.61 5.32 6.48
C TRP A 242 -23.89 6.75 6.02
N ALA A 243 -24.61 7.54 6.82
CA ALA A 243 -24.90 8.94 6.50
C ALA A 243 -23.64 9.82 6.45
N ASP A 244 -22.65 9.55 7.32
CA ASP A 244 -21.37 10.25 7.32
C ASP A 244 -20.51 9.85 6.11
N CYS A 245 -20.57 8.58 5.71
CA CYS A 245 -19.96 8.11 4.46
C CYS A 245 -20.54 8.87 3.25
N VAL A 246 -21.87 8.95 3.14
CA VAL A 246 -22.54 9.71 2.07
C VAL A 246 -22.12 11.18 2.08
N THR A 247 -22.01 11.79 3.27
CA THR A 247 -21.58 13.19 3.41
C THR A 247 -20.15 13.40 2.92
N ALA A 248 -19.22 12.51 3.28
CA ALA A 248 -17.83 12.57 2.82
C ALA A 248 -17.71 12.33 1.30
N CYS A 249 -18.47 11.39 0.74
CA CYS A 249 -18.53 11.18 -0.71
C CYS A 249 -19.08 12.41 -1.45
N ASN A 250 -20.10 13.08 -0.89
CA ASN A 250 -20.68 14.29 -1.48
C ASN A 250 -19.68 15.45 -1.56
N GLU A 251 -18.76 15.58 -0.61
CA GLU A 251 -17.69 16.59 -0.68
C GLU A 251 -16.77 16.37 -1.89
N ILE A 252 -16.49 15.11 -2.24
CA ILE A 252 -15.64 14.76 -3.39
C ILE A 252 -16.43 14.94 -4.69
N ILE A 253 -17.64 14.36 -4.79
CA ILE A 253 -18.49 14.46 -5.98
C ILE A 253 -18.85 15.93 -6.28
N GLY A 254 -19.23 16.69 -5.25
CA GLY A 254 -19.61 18.10 -5.36
C GLY A 254 -18.46 19.04 -5.74
N SER A 255 -17.21 18.59 -5.65
CA SER A 255 -16.05 19.38 -6.09
C SER A 255 -16.01 19.58 -7.61
N ASN A 256 -16.58 18.65 -8.38
CA ASN A 256 -16.46 18.58 -9.84
C ASN A 256 -14.99 18.57 -10.33
N LEU A 257 -14.06 18.03 -9.53
CA LEU A 257 -12.65 17.90 -9.89
C LEU A 257 -12.27 16.49 -10.38
N TYR A 258 -13.07 15.49 -10.03
CA TYR A 258 -12.80 14.08 -10.33
C TYR A 258 -13.94 13.49 -11.16
N PHE A 259 -13.60 12.63 -12.12
CA PHE A 259 -14.54 12.07 -13.08
C PHE A 259 -14.13 10.66 -13.45
N LEU A 260 -15.10 9.79 -13.76
CA LEU A 260 -14.81 8.51 -14.39
C LEU A 260 -14.08 8.73 -15.71
N GLU A 261 -13.00 7.98 -15.93
CA GLU A 261 -12.38 7.91 -17.24
C GLU A 261 -13.36 7.33 -18.26
N SER A 262 -13.31 7.82 -19.49
CA SER A 262 -14.18 7.35 -20.58
C SER A 262 -14.02 5.85 -20.82
N THR A 263 -12.82 5.34 -20.57
CA THR A 263 -12.47 3.93 -20.70
C THR A 263 -11.80 3.49 -19.41
N TYR A 264 -12.29 2.40 -18.82
CA TYR A 264 -11.76 1.85 -17.56
C TYR A 264 -10.23 1.67 -17.61
N ARG A 265 -9.72 1.19 -18.76
CA ARG A 265 -8.29 0.91 -18.97
C ARG A 265 -7.39 2.15 -18.90
N ASN A 266 -7.90 3.35 -19.14
CA ASN A 266 -7.10 4.59 -19.10
C ASN A 266 -6.50 4.84 -17.70
N ASN A 267 -7.12 4.31 -16.65
CA ASN A 267 -6.59 4.38 -15.29
C ASN A 267 -5.32 3.54 -15.10
N PHE A 268 -5.06 2.57 -15.97
CA PHE A 268 -4.06 1.52 -15.73
C PHE A 268 -3.09 1.36 -16.90
N ILE A 269 -3.01 2.35 -17.79
CA ILE A 269 -1.95 2.43 -18.80
C ILE A 269 -0.61 2.82 -18.16
N THR A 270 0.49 2.66 -18.89
CA THR A 270 1.86 2.93 -18.41
C THR A 270 2.01 4.36 -17.90
N ASN A 271 1.47 5.34 -18.64
CA ASN A 271 1.49 6.75 -18.27
C ASN A 271 0.08 7.20 -17.84
N ASN A 272 -0.33 6.81 -16.64
CA ASN A 272 -1.68 7.05 -16.10
C ASN A 272 -1.78 8.22 -15.12
N SER A 273 -0.71 8.99 -14.91
CA SER A 273 -0.71 10.15 -14.00
C SER A 273 -1.71 11.26 -14.38
N GLY A 274 -2.21 11.24 -15.62
CA GLY A 274 -3.27 12.12 -16.10
C GLY A 274 -4.70 11.64 -15.86
N SER A 275 -4.90 10.49 -15.19
CA SER A 275 -6.25 9.98 -14.89
C SER A 275 -7.05 10.98 -14.05
N LYS A 276 -8.27 11.28 -14.49
CA LYS A 276 -9.22 12.14 -13.78
C LYS A 276 -9.92 11.43 -12.61
N GLU A 277 -9.70 10.12 -12.47
CA GLU A 277 -10.23 9.37 -11.34
C GLU A 277 -9.33 9.46 -10.11
N PHE A 278 -8.03 9.71 -10.28
CA PHE A 278 -7.06 9.60 -9.19
C PHE A 278 -7.22 10.71 -8.17
N ILE A 279 -7.63 10.33 -6.95
CA ILE A 279 -7.72 11.23 -5.79
C ILE A 279 -6.40 11.18 -5.01
N PHE A 280 -5.83 9.98 -4.86
CA PHE A 280 -4.51 9.76 -4.28
C PHE A 280 -3.88 8.52 -4.92
N ALA A 281 -2.68 8.67 -5.46
CA ALA A 281 -1.92 7.61 -6.13
C ALA A 281 -0.47 7.60 -5.65
N VAL A 282 0.17 6.43 -5.69
CA VAL A 282 1.61 6.29 -5.46
C VAL A 282 2.31 6.39 -6.81
N PRO A 283 3.15 7.41 -7.05
CA PRO A 283 3.74 7.64 -8.37
C PRO A 283 4.97 6.76 -8.61
N PHE A 284 4.91 5.80 -9.52
CA PHE A 284 6.04 4.91 -9.80
C PHE A 284 6.79 5.32 -11.07
N ASP A 285 8.08 4.99 -11.10
CA ASP A 285 8.92 5.14 -12.28
C ASP A 285 9.97 4.03 -12.29
N GLU A 286 10.18 3.42 -13.46
CA GLU A 286 11.11 2.30 -13.62
C GLU A 286 12.58 2.66 -13.29
N VAL A 287 12.93 3.96 -13.20
CA VAL A 287 14.27 4.45 -12.85
C VAL A 287 14.30 5.19 -11.51
N PHE A 288 13.41 6.15 -11.28
CA PHE A 288 13.51 7.10 -10.16
C PHE A 288 12.62 6.77 -8.97
N ALA A 289 11.55 6.00 -9.17
CA ALA A 289 10.57 5.64 -8.15
C ALA A 289 10.16 4.17 -8.31
N GLN A 290 11.15 3.30 -8.12
CA GLN A 290 11.04 1.85 -8.37
C GLN A 290 10.18 1.13 -7.32
N GLY A 291 9.85 -0.14 -7.61
CA GLY A 291 9.23 -1.05 -6.65
C GLY A 291 7.89 -1.64 -7.09
N PHE A 292 7.29 -1.18 -8.19
CA PHE A 292 6.07 -1.78 -8.71
C PHE A 292 6.38 -2.99 -9.59
N ASN A 293 6.39 -4.18 -8.98
CA ASN A 293 6.91 -5.40 -9.60
C ASN A 293 5.82 -6.33 -10.15
N LEU A 294 4.62 -5.84 -10.48
CA LEU A 294 3.48 -6.70 -10.86
C LEU A 294 3.81 -7.64 -12.02
N ALA A 295 4.47 -7.15 -13.07
CA ALA A 295 4.88 -7.97 -14.20
C ALA A 295 5.79 -9.14 -13.76
N GLN A 296 6.71 -8.89 -12.82
CA GLN A 296 7.59 -9.91 -12.28
C GLN A 296 6.82 -10.91 -11.40
N MET A 297 5.91 -10.43 -10.56
CA MET A 297 5.15 -11.26 -9.62
C MET A 297 4.20 -12.25 -10.30
N THR A 298 3.51 -11.84 -11.37
CA THR A 298 2.44 -12.66 -11.97
C THR A 298 2.86 -13.43 -13.22
N LEU A 299 3.68 -12.84 -14.10
CA LEU A 299 3.93 -13.44 -15.41
C LEU A 299 4.81 -14.69 -15.32
N HIS A 300 4.62 -15.59 -16.27
CA HIS A 300 5.50 -16.75 -16.45
C HIS A 300 6.89 -16.33 -16.92
N TYR A 301 7.91 -17.14 -16.59
CA TYR A 301 9.31 -16.97 -16.99
C TYR A 301 9.48 -16.57 -18.47
N GLY A 302 8.82 -17.33 -19.36
CA GLY A 302 8.89 -17.12 -20.81
C GLY A 302 8.21 -15.84 -21.31
N SER A 303 7.36 -15.20 -20.49
CA SER A 303 6.71 -13.92 -20.84
C SER A 303 7.70 -12.78 -20.98
N GLN A 304 8.96 -12.98 -20.55
CA GLN A 304 10.06 -12.08 -20.90
C GLN A 304 10.11 -11.82 -22.42
N ALA A 305 9.91 -12.85 -23.25
CA ALA A 305 9.90 -12.72 -24.70
C ALA A 305 8.60 -12.13 -25.26
N THR A 306 7.48 -12.25 -24.54
CA THR A 306 6.20 -11.63 -24.92
C THR A 306 6.28 -10.11 -24.85
N TYR A 307 6.83 -9.58 -23.76
CA TYR A 307 6.89 -8.14 -23.50
C TYR A 307 8.30 -7.55 -23.67
N ASN A 308 9.27 -8.32 -24.16
CA ASN A 308 10.69 -7.94 -24.23
C ASN A 308 11.22 -7.38 -22.90
N LEU A 309 10.83 -7.96 -21.76
CA LEU A 309 11.24 -7.46 -20.44
C LEU A 309 12.74 -7.57 -20.26
N GLN A 310 13.34 -6.61 -19.54
CA GLN A 310 14.77 -6.63 -19.28
C GLN A 310 15.19 -7.80 -18.36
N GLU A 311 14.26 -8.29 -17.57
CA GLU A 311 14.47 -9.39 -16.63
C GLU A 311 13.32 -10.41 -16.67
N GLN A 312 13.65 -11.65 -16.36
CA GLN A 312 12.74 -12.79 -16.35
C GLN A 312 11.76 -12.70 -15.16
N PRO A 313 10.42 -12.76 -15.40
CA PRO A 313 9.40 -12.86 -14.37
C PRO A 313 9.50 -14.12 -13.50
N TRP A 314 8.72 -14.17 -12.42
CA TRP A 314 8.87 -15.16 -11.35
C TRP A 314 7.77 -16.23 -11.32
N ASN A 315 6.70 -16.07 -12.11
CA ASN A 315 5.60 -17.03 -12.24
C ASN A 315 4.81 -17.32 -10.96
N GLY A 316 4.55 -16.32 -10.12
CA GLY A 316 3.85 -16.51 -8.85
C GLY A 316 2.35 -16.37 -8.97
N TRP A 317 1.91 -15.12 -8.87
CA TRP A 317 0.53 -14.74 -8.61
C TRP A 317 -0.39 -15.07 -9.78
N CYS A 318 -1.59 -15.52 -9.45
CA CYS A 318 -2.71 -15.64 -10.38
C CYS A 318 -4.02 -15.18 -9.71
N SER A 319 -5.06 -15.01 -10.52
CA SER A 319 -6.43 -14.85 -10.04
C SER A 319 -7.14 -16.19 -9.97
N LEU A 320 -8.11 -16.29 -9.06
CA LEU A 320 -8.96 -17.46 -8.90
C LEU A 320 -9.94 -17.59 -10.07
N GLN A 321 -10.28 -18.84 -10.42
CA GLN A 321 -11.17 -19.12 -11.53
C GLN A 321 -12.54 -18.46 -11.34
N ASP A 322 -13.16 -18.63 -10.17
CA ASP A 322 -14.47 -18.05 -9.85
C ASP A 322 -14.48 -16.52 -10.02
N PHE A 323 -13.38 -15.85 -9.63
CA PHE A 323 -13.26 -14.40 -9.77
C PHE A 323 -13.06 -13.97 -11.22
N TYR A 324 -12.31 -14.74 -12.01
CA TYR A 324 -12.25 -14.53 -13.47
C TYR A 324 -13.64 -14.70 -14.11
N GLU A 325 -14.37 -15.75 -13.74
CA GLU A 325 -15.67 -16.11 -14.32
C GLU A 325 -16.82 -15.19 -13.92
N MET A 326 -16.66 -14.39 -12.86
CA MET A 326 -17.63 -13.34 -12.51
C MET A 326 -17.73 -12.21 -13.56
N HIS A 327 -16.78 -12.17 -14.51
CA HIS A 327 -16.73 -11.25 -15.63
C HIS A 327 -17.29 -11.94 -16.88
N ASP A 328 -18.44 -11.47 -17.35
CA ASP A 328 -18.97 -11.89 -18.64
C ASP A 328 -18.13 -11.30 -19.80
N ASP A 329 -18.30 -11.84 -21.02
CA ASP A 329 -17.49 -11.46 -22.18
C ASP A 329 -17.74 -10.02 -22.67
N ALA A 330 -18.85 -9.39 -22.27
CA ALA A 330 -19.15 -8.00 -22.62
C ALA A 330 -18.54 -7.00 -21.62
N ASP A 331 -18.08 -7.48 -20.45
CA ASP A 331 -17.35 -6.66 -19.48
C ASP A 331 -15.89 -6.47 -19.91
N ALA A 332 -15.54 -5.24 -20.30
CA ALA A 332 -14.19 -4.87 -20.70
C ALA A 332 -13.14 -5.11 -19.60
N ARG A 333 -13.54 -5.20 -18.33
CA ARG A 333 -12.65 -5.51 -17.20
C ARG A 333 -12.20 -6.97 -17.19
N LYS A 334 -12.80 -7.85 -18.00
CA LYS A 334 -12.25 -9.19 -18.27
C LYS A 334 -10.84 -9.13 -18.88
N ASN A 335 -10.47 -8.01 -19.49
CA ASN A 335 -9.09 -7.74 -19.96
C ASN A 335 -8.10 -7.41 -18.83
N ASN A 336 -8.53 -7.40 -17.57
CA ASN A 336 -7.63 -7.41 -16.41
C ASN A 336 -6.96 -8.76 -16.21
N PHE A 337 -7.37 -9.78 -16.96
CA PHE A 337 -6.85 -11.14 -16.87
C PHE A 337 -6.16 -11.53 -18.16
N ILE A 338 -4.94 -12.08 -18.08
CA ILE A 338 -4.23 -12.63 -19.23
C ILE A 338 -4.47 -14.14 -19.21
N VAL A 339 -5.18 -14.62 -20.22
CA VAL A 339 -5.54 -16.01 -20.44
C VAL A 339 -5.29 -16.40 -21.90
N GLY A 340 -5.09 -17.69 -22.15
CA GLY A 340 -4.86 -18.26 -23.47
C GLY A 340 -3.39 -18.45 -23.84
N PRO A 341 -3.13 -18.91 -25.08
CA PRO A 341 -1.78 -19.21 -25.55
C PRO A 341 -0.90 -17.96 -25.62
N GLN A 342 0.32 -18.07 -25.14
CA GLN A 342 1.29 -16.99 -25.10
C GLN A 342 2.26 -17.06 -26.27
N PHE A 343 2.58 -15.89 -26.82
CA PHE A 343 3.48 -15.72 -27.96
C PHE A 343 4.59 -14.72 -27.62
N ALA A 344 5.71 -14.79 -28.34
CA ALA A 344 6.75 -13.78 -28.30
C ALA A 344 6.21 -12.44 -28.84
N SER A 345 7.00 -11.37 -28.74
CA SER A 345 6.59 -10.02 -29.14
C SER A 345 6.23 -9.88 -30.63
N ASP A 346 6.52 -10.88 -31.47
CA ASP A 346 6.07 -10.94 -32.87
C ASP A 346 4.60 -11.37 -33.02
N GLY A 347 3.95 -11.78 -31.92
CA GLY A 347 2.56 -12.20 -31.86
C GLY A 347 2.26 -13.57 -32.49
N VAL A 348 3.29 -14.30 -32.95
CA VAL A 348 3.11 -15.56 -33.71
C VAL A 348 4.02 -16.69 -33.26
N THR A 349 5.20 -16.41 -32.68
CA THR A 349 6.12 -17.44 -32.19
C THR A 349 5.66 -17.93 -30.82
N PRO A 350 5.28 -19.20 -30.64
CA PRO A 350 4.84 -19.72 -29.34
C PRO A 350 5.92 -19.60 -28.26
N ILE A 351 5.54 -19.20 -27.06
CA ILE A 351 6.41 -19.33 -25.89
C ILE A 351 6.38 -20.78 -25.42
N LEU A 352 7.55 -21.40 -25.29
CA LEU A 352 7.68 -22.77 -24.80
C LEU A 352 8.32 -22.78 -23.41
N ASP A 353 7.71 -23.52 -22.48
CA ASP A 353 8.33 -23.93 -21.22
C ASP A 353 8.90 -25.34 -21.35
N ALA A 354 10.22 -25.44 -21.47
CA ALA A 354 10.91 -26.74 -21.48
C ALA A 354 10.79 -27.49 -20.15
N GLY A 355 10.42 -26.78 -19.07
CA GLY A 355 10.15 -27.32 -17.76
C GLY A 355 8.67 -27.61 -17.50
N ALA A 356 7.78 -27.51 -18.49
CA ALA A 356 6.34 -27.79 -18.28
C ALA A 356 6.13 -29.18 -17.66
N GLU A 357 5.22 -29.27 -16.68
CA GLU A 357 4.95 -30.52 -16.01
C GLU A 357 4.38 -31.58 -16.97
N SER A 358 4.82 -32.84 -16.84
CA SER A 358 4.40 -33.90 -17.78
C SER A 358 2.90 -34.24 -17.75
N ASN A 359 2.22 -33.85 -16.67
CA ASN A 359 0.77 -33.98 -16.47
C ASN A 359 0.00 -32.70 -16.82
N ASP A 360 0.68 -31.64 -17.29
CA ASP A 360 0.02 -30.44 -17.79
C ASP A 360 -0.74 -30.78 -19.09
N PRO A 361 -2.08 -30.62 -19.14
CA PRO A 361 -2.87 -30.96 -20.32
C PRO A 361 -2.58 -30.06 -21.53
N ASP A 362 -2.06 -28.86 -21.32
CA ASP A 362 -1.74 -27.88 -22.38
C ASP A 362 -0.34 -28.13 -22.99
N GLY A 363 0.47 -28.95 -22.33
CA GLY A 363 1.81 -29.32 -22.78
C GLY A 363 2.81 -28.15 -22.67
N PRO A 364 3.90 -28.17 -23.46
CA PRO A 364 5.02 -27.25 -23.28
C PRO A 364 4.78 -25.84 -23.82
N GLN A 365 3.72 -25.58 -24.60
CA GLN A 365 3.41 -24.22 -25.00
C GLN A 365 2.74 -23.49 -23.84
N VAL A 366 3.29 -22.36 -23.43
CA VAL A 366 2.71 -21.56 -22.34
C VAL A 366 1.30 -21.11 -22.72
N ASN A 367 0.32 -21.58 -21.97
CA ASN A 367 -1.11 -21.33 -22.11
C ASN A 367 -1.69 -21.00 -20.73
N PHE A 368 -2.00 -19.73 -20.46
CA PHE A 368 -2.58 -19.36 -19.18
C PHE A 368 -4.05 -19.78 -19.13
N THR A 369 -4.40 -20.66 -18.21
CA THR A 369 -5.79 -21.12 -18.03
C THR A 369 -6.37 -20.53 -16.75
N PRO A 370 -7.66 -20.15 -16.70
CA PRO A 370 -8.29 -19.74 -15.45
C PRO A 370 -8.26 -20.85 -14.39
N ALA A 371 -8.32 -22.10 -14.81
CA ALA A 371 -8.33 -23.27 -13.95
C ALA A 371 -7.03 -23.42 -13.16
N ILE A 372 -7.19 -23.90 -11.92
CA ILE A 372 -6.08 -24.16 -11.01
C ILE A 372 -6.19 -25.60 -10.53
N ASN A 373 -5.17 -26.42 -10.82
CA ASN A 373 -5.23 -27.85 -10.49
C ASN A 373 -5.15 -28.11 -8.98
N GLU A 374 -4.32 -27.34 -8.29
CA GLU A 374 -4.15 -27.39 -6.85
C GLU A 374 -3.49 -26.09 -6.36
N HIS A 375 -3.61 -25.83 -5.07
CA HIS A 375 -2.97 -24.68 -4.43
C HIS A 375 -1.50 -24.97 -4.04
N PHE A 376 -1.20 -26.23 -3.69
CA PHE A 376 0.12 -26.73 -3.29
C PHE A 376 0.13 -28.27 -3.25
N PRO A 377 1.30 -28.93 -3.38
CA PRO A 377 2.63 -28.35 -3.62
C PRO A 377 2.96 -28.10 -5.10
N ASP A 378 2.21 -28.69 -6.03
CA ASP A 378 2.60 -28.79 -7.44
C ASP A 378 1.56 -28.13 -8.37
N ALA A 379 1.15 -26.90 -8.05
CA ALA A 379 0.32 -26.11 -8.97
C ALA A 379 1.06 -25.94 -10.30
N LEU A 380 0.39 -26.29 -11.41
CA LEU A 380 0.99 -26.27 -12.75
C LEU A 380 1.55 -24.88 -13.05
N ARG A 381 2.70 -24.78 -13.73
CA ARG A 381 3.33 -23.48 -14.02
C ARG A 381 2.42 -22.51 -14.77
N GLN A 382 1.44 -23.02 -15.49
CA GLN A 382 0.56 -22.26 -16.39
C GLN A 382 -0.84 -22.00 -15.81
N ALA A 383 -1.17 -22.64 -14.68
CA ALA A 383 -2.48 -22.58 -14.04
C ALA A 383 -2.76 -21.22 -13.38
N GLY A 384 -4.01 -20.77 -13.51
CA GLY A 384 -4.56 -19.52 -13.01
C GLY A 384 -4.40 -18.34 -13.96
N ALA A 385 -5.45 -17.53 -14.10
CA ALA A 385 -5.40 -16.33 -14.93
C ALA A 385 -4.35 -15.33 -14.40
N ARG A 386 -3.51 -14.74 -15.26
CA ARG A 386 -2.50 -13.78 -14.81
C ARG A 386 -3.09 -12.39 -14.64
N ILE A 387 -2.57 -11.64 -13.67
CA ILE A 387 -3.06 -10.31 -13.32
C ILE A 387 -2.52 -9.31 -14.35
N GLY A 388 -3.37 -8.86 -15.27
CA GLY A 388 -3.05 -7.94 -16.38
C GLY A 388 -3.76 -6.58 -16.30
N LYS A 389 -4.20 -6.18 -15.09
CA LYS A 389 -4.91 -4.91 -14.86
C LYS A 389 -4.09 -3.69 -15.32
N TYR A 390 -2.81 -3.65 -14.94
CA TYR A 390 -1.88 -2.62 -15.37
C TYR A 390 -1.23 -3.02 -16.70
N GLU A 391 -1.04 -2.05 -17.59
CA GLU A 391 -0.29 -2.24 -18.82
C GLU A 391 1.17 -2.58 -18.52
N PHE A 392 1.68 -3.63 -19.17
CA PHE A 392 3.09 -3.98 -19.16
C PHE A 392 3.78 -3.36 -20.39
N LYS A 393 4.47 -2.24 -20.17
CA LYS A 393 5.28 -1.58 -21.20
C LYS A 393 6.30 -2.56 -21.79
N THR A 394 6.35 -2.63 -23.13
CA THR A 394 7.40 -3.42 -23.81
C THR A 394 8.78 -2.87 -23.47
N GLY A 395 9.72 -3.73 -23.07
CA GLY A 395 11.06 -3.29 -22.65
C GLY A 395 11.16 -2.79 -21.20
N ALA A 396 10.09 -2.94 -20.39
CA ALA A 396 10.11 -2.54 -19.00
C ALA A 396 11.22 -3.23 -18.20
N THR A 397 11.72 -2.51 -17.18
CA THR A 397 12.60 -3.10 -16.15
C THR A 397 11.79 -4.03 -15.23
N GLN A 398 12.37 -4.48 -14.11
CA GLN A 398 11.60 -5.15 -13.06
C GLN A 398 10.51 -4.25 -12.45
N SER A 399 10.67 -2.93 -12.51
CA SER A 399 9.72 -1.95 -11.99
C SER A 399 8.91 -1.33 -13.14
N LEU A 400 7.60 -1.22 -12.94
CA LEU A 400 6.69 -0.52 -13.84
C LEU A 400 6.62 0.99 -13.52
N SER A 401 6.30 1.80 -14.53
CA SER A 401 6.06 3.26 -14.38
C SER A 401 4.58 3.61 -14.19
N ASN A 402 3.70 2.62 -14.03
CA ASN A 402 2.28 2.89 -13.77
C ASN A 402 2.12 3.45 -12.34
N ASP A 403 1.39 4.53 -12.18
CA ASP A 403 1.01 5.02 -10.86
C ASP A 403 -0.10 4.15 -10.28
N MET A 404 0.03 3.79 -9.00
CA MET A 404 -0.93 2.92 -8.32
C MET A 404 -1.99 3.77 -7.60
N PRO A 405 -3.25 3.81 -8.06
CA PRO A 405 -4.31 4.47 -7.32
C PRO A 405 -4.54 3.79 -5.98
N ILE A 406 -4.42 4.57 -4.90
CA ILE A 406 -4.87 4.16 -3.57
C ILE A 406 -6.34 4.58 -3.40
N PHE A 407 -6.69 5.75 -3.92
CA PHE A 407 -8.02 6.33 -3.91
C PHE A 407 -8.41 6.82 -5.29
N ARG A 408 -9.56 6.37 -5.78
CA ARG A 408 -10.09 6.80 -7.08
C ARG A 408 -11.59 7.03 -7.08
N TYR A 409 -12.06 7.77 -8.08
CA TYR A 409 -13.43 8.28 -8.14
C TYR A 409 -14.50 7.20 -8.24
N ALA A 410 -14.30 6.10 -8.97
CA ALA A 410 -15.33 5.04 -9.02
C ALA A 410 -15.60 4.42 -7.64
N ASP A 411 -14.58 4.32 -6.80
CA ASP A 411 -14.76 3.85 -5.42
C ASP A 411 -15.61 4.83 -4.60
N VAL A 412 -15.48 6.15 -4.80
CA VAL A 412 -16.39 7.15 -4.18
C VAL A 412 -17.85 6.88 -4.55
N LEU A 413 -18.11 6.62 -5.83
CA LEU A 413 -19.47 6.34 -6.34
C LEU A 413 -20.02 5.05 -5.73
N LEU A 414 -19.22 3.98 -5.72
CA LEU A 414 -19.62 2.68 -5.18
C LEU A 414 -19.78 2.70 -3.66
N MET A 415 -18.93 3.43 -2.92
CA MET A 415 -19.10 3.62 -1.47
C MET A 415 -20.37 4.42 -1.16
N LYS A 416 -20.65 5.48 -1.92
CA LYS A 416 -21.90 6.25 -1.76
C LYS A 416 -23.11 5.38 -2.07
N ALA A 417 -23.06 4.61 -3.16
CA ALA A 417 -24.14 3.70 -3.54
C ALA A 417 -24.41 2.66 -2.46
N GLU A 418 -23.37 2.01 -1.94
CA GLU A 418 -23.50 1.06 -0.83
C GLU A 418 -24.11 1.74 0.39
N ALA A 419 -23.57 2.88 0.83
CA ALA A 419 -24.06 3.59 2.01
C ALA A 419 -25.53 4.04 1.88
N LEU A 420 -25.97 4.43 0.67
CA LEU A 420 -27.38 4.72 0.38
C LEU A 420 -28.24 3.45 0.43
N TYR A 421 -27.81 2.38 -0.23
CA TYR A 421 -28.48 1.07 -0.20
C TYR A 421 -28.65 0.54 1.23
N ARG A 422 -27.62 0.67 2.07
CA ARG A 422 -27.67 0.25 3.50
C ARG A 422 -28.70 1.05 4.31
N GLN A 423 -29.00 2.28 3.93
CA GLN A 423 -30.04 3.10 4.56
C GLN A 423 -31.43 2.82 3.98
N ASN A 424 -31.51 2.54 2.68
CA ASN A 424 -32.73 2.20 1.96
C ASN A 424 -32.40 1.29 0.76
N ALA A 425 -32.77 0.01 0.82
CA ALA A 425 -32.45 -0.97 -0.22
C ALA A 425 -33.11 -0.69 -1.59
N SER A 426 -34.10 0.21 -1.64
CA SER A 426 -34.77 0.65 -2.87
C SER A 426 -34.40 2.08 -3.26
N ASP A 427 -33.27 2.59 -2.78
CA ASP A 427 -32.76 3.91 -3.13
C ASP A 427 -32.37 3.98 -4.62
N ALA A 428 -32.99 4.89 -5.37
CA ALA A 428 -32.76 5.03 -6.80
C ALA A 428 -31.36 5.59 -7.12
N ASP A 429 -30.85 6.51 -6.29
CA ASP A 429 -29.52 7.09 -6.48
C ASP A 429 -28.44 6.01 -6.28
N ALA A 430 -28.65 5.07 -5.36
CA ALA A 430 -27.76 3.93 -5.19
C ALA A 430 -27.65 3.09 -6.47
N LEU A 431 -28.79 2.73 -7.08
CA LEU A 431 -28.82 1.96 -8.32
C LEU A 431 -28.16 2.73 -9.47
N ASP A 432 -28.46 4.02 -9.60
CA ASP A 432 -27.93 4.87 -10.67
C ASP A 432 -26.40 5.02 -10.57
N LEU A 433 -25.86 5.18 -9.37
CA LEU A 433 -24.40 5.26 -9.14
C LEU A 433 -23.68 3.95 -9.51
N VAL A 434 -24.25 2.79 -9.18
CA VAL A 434 -23.71 1.49 -9.59
C VAL A 434 -23.75 1.35 -11.10
N ASN A 435 -24.89 1.67 -11.73
CA ASN A 435 -25.04 1.59 -13.17
C ASN A 435 -24.15 2.56 -13.93
N GLN A 436 -23.81 3.72 -13.35
CA GLN A 436 -22.85 4.66 -13.92
C GLN A 436 -21.45 4.03 -14.06
N VAL A 437 -20.97 3.35 -13.02
CA VAL A 437 -19.67 2.67 -13.03
C VAL A 437 -19.71 1.43 -13.94
N ARG A 438 -20.80 0.68 -13.86
CA ARG A 438 -21.00 -0.55 -14.63
C ARG A 438 -21.02 -0.27 -16.13
N ASN A 439 -21.88 0.65 -16.59
CA ASN A 439 -22.04 0.93 -18.03
C ASN A 439 -20.74 1.41 -18.69
N ARG A 440 -19.89 2.16 -17.96
CA ARG A 440 -18.56 2.57 -18.46
C ARG A 440 -17.70 1.38 -18.93
N SER A 441 -17.93 0.20 -18.35
CA SER A 441 -17.11 -1.01 -18.59
C SER A 441 -17.79 -2.02 -19.52
N TYR A 442 -18.98 -1.74 -20.05
CA TYR A 442 -19.78 -2.68 -20.85
C TYR A 442 -20.09 -2.12 -22.24
N GLU A 443 -19.95 -2.95 -23.27
CA GLU A 443 -20.34 -2.62 -24.64
C GLU A 443 -21.15 -3.76 -25.29
N PRO A 444 -22.48 -3.60 -25.49
CA PRO A 444 -23.31 -2.45 -25.10
C PRO A 444 -23.52 -2.35 -23.58
N ASP A 445 -23.96 -1.18 -23.11
CA ASP A 445 -24.39 -0.94 -21.71
C ASP A 445 -25.23 -2.11 -21.13
N SER A 446 -24.94 -2.49 -19.89
CA SER A 446 -25.58 -3.62 -19.19
C SER A 446 -26.06 -3.22 -17.79
N PRO A 447 -27.03 -2.30 -17.67
CA PRO A 447 -27.48 -1.79 -16.38
C PRO A 447 -28.26 -2.85 -15.59
N LEU A 448 -28.12 -2.82 -14.27
CA LEU A 448 -28.93 -3.58 -13.32
C LEU A 448 -30.33 -2.95 -13.18
N GLY A 449 -31.34 -3.79 -12.97
CA GLY A 449 -32.71 -3.34 -12.70
C GLY A 449 -33.02 -3.08 -11.22
N ALA A 450 -32.23 -3.66 -10.31
CA ALA A 450 -32.29 -3.48 -8.87
C ALA A 450 -30.93 -3.87 -8.26
N LEU A 451 -30.68 -3.45 -7.02
CA LEU A 451 -29.49 -3.86 -6.27
C LEU A 451 -29.81 -4.95 -5.25
N THR A 452 -28.90 -5.91 -5.15
CA THR A 452 -28.78 -6.82 -4.01
C THR A 452 -27.39 -6.67 -3.38
N ASP A 453 -27.19 -7.25 -2.19
CA ASP A 453 -25.87 -7.36 -1.57
C ASP A 453 -24.86 -8.06 -2.50
N ALA A 454 -25.30 -9.08 -3.23
CA ALA A 454 -24.46 -9.80 -4.19
C ALA A 454 -24.08 -8.91 -5.38
N ASP A 455 -25.01 -8.10 -5.90
CA ASP A 455 -24.71 -7.18 -7.00
C ASP A 455 -23.68 -6.12 -6.61
N LEU A 456 -23.85 -5.52 -5.41
CA LEU A 456 -22.91 -4.53 -4.89
C LEU A 456 -21.53 -5.11 -4.66
N LEU A 457 -21.43 -6.27 -4.00
CA LEU A 457 -20.15 -6.92 -3.75
C LEU A 457 -19.48 -7.35 -5.05
N ALA A 458 -20.25 -7.87 -6.01
CA ALA A 458 -19.71 -8.27 -7.30
C ALA A 458 -19.22 -7.06 -8.12
N GLU A 459 -19.96 -5.96 -8.14
CA GLU A 459 -19.54 -4.76 -8.87
C GLU A 459 -18.31 -4.11 -8.22
N ARG A 460 -18.22 -4.09 -6.88
CA ARG A 460 -17.01 -3.65 -6.18
C ARG A 460 -15.81 -4.53 -6.53
N GLY A 461 -15.98 -5.86 -6.58
CA GLY A 461 -14.91 -6.78 -6.99
C GLY A 461 -14.43 -6.52 -8.42
N ARG A 462 -15.34 -6.49 -9.39
CA ARG A 462 -14.98 -6.24 -10.79
C ARG A 462 -14.27 -4.89 -10.98
N GLU A 463 -14.81 -3.86 -10.35
CA GLU A 463 -14.27 -2.50 -10.48
C GLU A 463 -12.92 -2.37 -9.76
N MET A 464 -12.80 -2.83 -8.52
CA MET A 464 -11.66 -2.60 -7.64
C MET A 464 -10.62 -3.73 -7.61
N PHE A 465 -10.71 -4.69 -8.52
CA PHE A 465 -9.80 -5.84 -8.61
C PHE A 465 -8.32 -5.43 -8.47
N TYR A 466 -7.56 -6.03 -7.55
CA TYR A 466 -6.13 -5.74 -7.34
C TYR A 466 -5.86 -4.27 -6.94
N GLU A 467 -6.71 -3.68 -6.09
CA GLU A 467 -6.55 -2.33 -5.52
C GLU A 467 -6.54 -2.31 -3.97
N GLY A 468 -6.38 -3.47 -3.32
CA GLY A 468 -6.11 -3.57 -1.89
C GLY A 468 -7.32 -3.39 -0.99
N VAL A 469 -8.54 -3.56 -1.52
CA VAL A 469 -9.81 -3.33 -0.79
C VAL A 469 -10.70 -4.56 -0.65
N ARG A 470 -10.43 -5.65 -1.40
CA ARG A 470 -11.35 -6.79 -1.49
C ARG A 470 -11.62 -7.48 -0.17
N ARG A 471 -10.57 -7.79 0.61
CA ARG A 471 -10.72 -8.39 1.94
C ARG A 471 -11.65 -7.56 2.83
N GLN A 472 -11.48 -6.25 2.85
CA GLN A 472 -12.32 -5.35 3.63
C GLN A 472 -13.79 -5.40 3.19
N ASP A 473 -14.03 -5.44 1.89
CA ASP A 473 -15.38 -5.57 1.34
C ASP A 473 -16.00 -6.93 1.72
N LEU A 474 -15.28 -8.03 1.58
CA LEU A 474 -15.75 -9.36 2.01
C LEU A 474 -16.12 -9.41 3.49
N ILE A 475 -15.33 -8.76 4.37
CA ILE A 475 -15.60 -8.66 5.81
C ILE A 475 -16.86 -7.84 6.06
N ARG A 476 -16.98 -6.66 5.43
CA ARG A 476 -18.14 -5.78 5.60
C ARG A 476 -19.45 -6.43 5.13
N PHE A 477 -19.38 -7.27 4.10
CA PHE A 477 -20.51 -8.04 3.59
C PHE A 477 -20.73 -9.37 4.33
N GLY A 478 -19.87 -9.72 5.29
CA GLY A 478 -20.01 -10.91 6.13
C GLY A 478 -19.79 -12.23 5.40
N VAL A 479 -19.04 -12.22 4.30
CA VAL A 479 -18.77 -13.40 3.46
C VAL A 479 -17.30 -13.80 3.42
N TYR A 480 -16.42 -13.06 4.11
CA TYR A 480 -14.99 -13.35 4.18
C TYR A 480 -14.69 -14.79 4.60
N GLY A 481 -15.40 -15.32 5.61
CA GLY A 481 -15.17 -16.67 6.11
C GLY A 481 -15.84 -17.81 5.34
N ASN A 482 -16.51 -17.52 4.21
CA ASN A 482 -17.20 -18.54 3.42
C ASN A 482 -16.19 -19.45 2.71
N ALA A 483 -16.45 -20.75 2.71
CA ALA A 483 -15.60 -21.69 1.98
C ALA A 483 -15.59 -21.39 0.46
N THR A 484 -14.42 -21.49 -0.15
CA THR A 484 -14.17 -21.44 -1.59
C THR A 484 -13.47 -22.74 -2.03
N GLU A 485 -13.10 -22.85 -3.30
CA GLU A 485 -12.37 -24.02 -3.81
C GLU A 485 -11.07 -24.30 -3.03
N PHE A 486 -10.29 -23.26 -2.71
CA PHE A 486 -8.97 -23.38 -2.07
C PHE A 486 -8.94 -22.87 -0.62
N MET A 487 -10.07 -22.45 -0.06
CA MET A 487 -10.21 -22.03 1.34
C MET A 487 -11.37 -22.79 2.00
N PRO A 488 -11.13 -23.61 3.05
CA PRO A 488 -12.15 -24.52 3.62
C PRO A 488 -13.27 -23.85 4.43
N GLY A 489 -13.25 -22.51 4.52
CA GLY A 489 -14.03 -21.71 5.46
C GLY A 489 -13.21 -21.32 6.69
N SER A 490 -13.53 -20.17 7.30
CA SER A 490 -12.77 -19.66 8.45
C SER A 490 -13.66 -19.03 9.52
N ASP A 491 -13.22 -19.12 10.78
CA ASP A 491 -13.90 -18.48 11.90
C ASP A 491 -13.89 -16.94 11.80
N PRO A 492 -14.94 -16.22 12.25
CA PRO A 492 -14.98 -14.75 12.20
C PRO A 492 -13.82 -14.05 12.92
N CYS A 493 -13.20 -14.69 13.92
CA CYS A 493 -12.01 -14.12 14.57
C CYS A 493 -10.78 -14.03 13.64
N LYS A 494 -10.75 -14.79 12.54
CA LYS A 494 -9.69 -14.76 11.52
C LYS A 494 -9.82 -13.59 10.56
N GLU A 495 -10.88 -12.79 10.69
CA GLU A 495 -10.96 -11.47 10.04
C GLU A 495 -9.79 -10.57 10.47
N LEU A 496 -9.19 -10.79 11.65
CA LEU A 496 -8.00 -10.06 12.08
C LEU A 496 -6.75 -10.92 11.95
N TRP A 497 -5.66 -10.34 11.46
CA TRP A 497 -4.36 -11.01 11.39
C TRP A 497 -3.76 -11.18 12.79
N PRO A 498 -2.90 -12.20 13.01
CA PRO A 498 -2.24 -12.36 14.29
C PRO A 498 -1.23 -11.24 14.54
N ILE A 499 -1.10 -10.83 15.80
CA ILE A 499 0.02 -9.98 16.23
C ILE A 499 1.32 -10.79 16.12
N PRO A 500 2.35 -10.32 15.39
CA PRO A 500 3.50 -11.15 15.09
C PRO A 500 4.31 -11.54 16.33
N THR A 501 4.78 -12.79 16.40
CA THR A 501 5.60 -13.32 17.49
C THR A 501 6.87 -12.49 17.70
N ALA A 502 7.52 -12.05 16.62
CA ALA A 502 8.72 -11.21 16.70
C ALA A 502 8.44 -9.90 17.46
N GLN A 503 7.29 -9.28 17.24
CA GLN A 503 6.89 -8.04 17.89
C GLN A 503 6.51 -8.26 19.36
N ARG A 504 5.81 -9.36 19.66
CA ARG A 504 5.46 -9.74 21.04
C ARG A 504 6.68 -10.11 21.89
N ASN A 505 7.73 -10.66 21.27
CA ASN A 505 8.97 -10.98 21.96
C ASN A 505 9.73 -9.71 22.39
N VAL A 506 9.71 -8.65 21.58
CA VAL A 506 10.37 -7.37 21.90
C VAL A 506 9.49 -6.46 22.78
N ASN A 507 8.17 -6.65 22.73
CA ASN A 507 7.20 -5.93 23.55
C ASN A 507 6.18 -6.92 24.15
N PRO A 508 6.40 -7.39 25.39
CA PRO A 508 5.51 -8.36 26.04
C PRO A 508 4.14 -7.77 26.43
N ASN A 509 3.94 -6.45 26.31
CA ASN A 509 2.65 -5.80 26.58
C ASN A 509 1.66 -5.93 25.40
N LEU A 510 2.09 -6.50 24.26
CA LEU A 510 1.22 -6.75 23.13
C LEU A 510 0.34 -7.98 23.37
N ALA A 511 -0.98 -7.75 23.46
CA ALA A 511 -1.97 -8.82 23.52
C ALA A 511 -2.15 -9.45 22.14
N GLN A 512 -2.38 -10.77 22.10
CA GLN A 512 -2.70 -11.48 20.86
C GLN A 512 -4.19 -11.31 20.51
N ASN A 513 -4.51 -11.30 19.20
CA ASN A 513 -5.88 -11.36 18.72
C ASN A 513 -6.52 -12.72 19.03
N PRO A 514 -7.85 -12.81 19.16
CA PRO A 514 -8.53 -14.08 19.32
C PRO A 514 -8.13 -15.10 18.24
N CYS A 515 -8.11 -16.39 18.58
CA CYS A 515 -7.79 -17.52 17.70
C CYS A 515 -6.31 -17.77 17.34
N TYR A 516 -5.36 -17.14 18.04
CA TYR A 516 -3.92 -17.28 17.80
C TYR A 516 -3.08 -17.49 19.07
#